data_AF-A0A922Z3C9-F1
#
_entry.id   AF-A0A922Z3C9-F1
#
_cell.length_a   1.000
_cell.length_b   1.000
_cell.length_c   1.000
_cell.angle_alpha   90.00
_cell.angle_beta   90.00
_cell.angle_gamma   90.00
#
_symmetry.space_group_name_H-M   'P 1'
#
loop_
_entity.id
_entity.type
_entity.pdbx_description
1 polymer ?
#
loop_
_entity_poly.entity_id
_entity_poly.type
_entity_poly.pdbx_seq_one_letter_code
_entity_poly.pdbx_strand_id
1 'polypeptide(L)'
;MNFDIPWLMEQDNNVQALVGLLAMCALAYVARWLVHTLLQQGVGRWVQAMQGRWAQVVLHRTVLRRLSQIVPSLVIQTTVGLIPHLPGAAVSIIRNVAVAVTVLHVVRILMALLDAVQEDHERAGGASAAPTRSIKSHIQLGKLALMLIGSLVIIAALIDRSPLILLSGLGAMSAVLLLVFKDTLLSFTAGLQLASNDMLRVGDWIEMPQLGADGDVIDIA
;
A
#
# COMPACT_ATOMS: atom_id res chain seq x y z
N MET A 1 27.27 21.14 -1.77
CA MET A 1 28.15 21.22 -2.96
C MET A 1 27.37 22.02 -3.99
N ASN A 2 27.59 23.34 -4.03
CA ASN A 2 27.00 24.18 -5.06
C ASN A 2 27.73 23.89 -6.37
N PHE A 3 27.02 23.41 -7.38
CA PHE A 3 27.59 23.28 -8.72
C PHE A 3 27.56 24.66 -9.36
N ASP A 4 28.49 25.53 -8.94
CA ASP A 4 28.69 26.86 -9.52
C ASP A 4 29.41 26.68 -10.86
N ILE A 5 28.64 26.40 -11.90
CA ILE A 5 29.12 26.25 -13.27
C ILE A 5 29.08 27.64 -13.93
N PRO A 6 30.23 28.32 -14.16
CA PRO A 6 30.25 29.76 -14.49
C PRO A 6 29.56 30.13 -15.81
N TRP A 7 29.54 29.21 -16.79
CA TRP A 7 28.91 29.45 -18.10
C TRP A 7 27.38 29.31 -18.11
N LEU A 8 26.79 28.76 -17.05
CA LEU A 8 25.33 28.64 -16.91
C LEU A 8 24.70 29.93 -16.34
N MET A 9 25.46 30.75 -15.59
CA MET A 9 24.96 31.98 -14.96
C MET A 9 24.75 33.14 -15.95
N GLU A 10 25.32 33.07 -17.15
CA GLU A 10 25.13 34.06 -18.22
C GLU A 10 23.86 33.82 -19.06
N GLN A 11 23.15 32.72 -18.82
CA GLN A 11 21.98 32.31 -19.61
C GLN A 11 20.67 32.64 -18.87
N ASP A 12 19.61 32.98 -19.61
CA ASP A 12 18.27 33.28 -19.08
C ASP A 12 17.83 32.27 -18.01
N ASN A 13 17.15 32.75 -16.97
CA ASN A 13 16.67 31.94 -15.84
C ASN A 13 15.91 30.67 -16.27
N ASN A 14 15.18 30.74 -17.39
CA ASN A 14 14.44 29.61 -17.96
C ASN A 14 15.36 28.52 -18.56
N VAL A 15 16.49 28.92 -19.14
CA VAL A 15 17.46 27.98 -19.74
C VAL A 15 18.19 27.22 -18.63
N GLN A 16 18.55 27.87 -17.53
CA GLN A 16 19.14 27.20 -16.37
C GLN A 16 18.20 26.15 -15.77
N ALA A 17 16.91 26.47 -15.64
CA ALA A 17 15.90 25.53 -15.17
C ALA A 17 15.71 24.34 -16.15
N LEU A 18 15.70 24.60 -17.46
CA LEU A 18 15.59 23.56 -18.49
C LEU A 18 16.79 22.62 -18.46
N VAL A 19 18.01 23.15 -18.37
CA VAL A 19 19.24 22.37 -18.28
C VAL A 19 19.23 21.51 -17.01
N GLY A 20 18.81 22.07 -15.87
CA GLY A 20 18.68 21.31 -14.61
C GLY A 20 17.67 20.16 -14.70
N LEU A 21 16.51 20.38 -15.33
CA LEU A 21 15.52 19.32 -15.56
C LEU A 21 16.05 18.22 -16.49
N LEU A 22 16.74 18.59 -17.57
CA LEU A 22 17.35 17.63 -18.49
C LEU A 22 18.46 16.81 -17.80
N ALA A 23 19.31 17.46 -17.00
CA ALA A 23 20.34 16.80 -16.21
C ALA A 23 19.73 15.82 -15.20
N MET A 24 18.65 16.21 -14.52
CA MET A 24 17.91 15.34 -13.60
C MET A 24 17.36 14.10 -14.32
N CYS A 25 16.73 14.28 -15.50
CA CYS A 25 16.21 13.17 -16.30
C CYS A 25 17.33 12.23 -16.77
N ALA A 26 18.46 12.77 -17.22
CA ALA A 26 19.63 11.99 -17.62
C ALA A 26 20.19 11.18 -16.43
N LEU A 27 20.35 11.82 -15.26
CA LEU A 27 20.80 11.17 -14.03
C LEU A 27 19.85 10.03 -13.63
N ALA A 28 18.54 10.25 -13.67
CA ALA A 28 17.54 9.23 -13.36
C ALA A 28 17.59 8.03 -14.33
N TYR A 29 17.80 8.29 -15.63
CA TYR A 29 17.95 7.24 -16.64
C TYR A 29 19.22 6.42 -16.42
N VAL A 30 20.37 7.08 -16.21
CA VAL A 30 21.66 6.42 -15.97
C VAL A 30 21.62 5.60 -14.68
N ALA A 31 21.07 6.16 -13.59
CA ALA A 31 20.93 5.46 -12.33
C ALA A 31 20.07 4.19 -12.47
N ARG A 32 18.95 4.28 -13.20
CA ARG A 32 18.12 3.10 -13.50
C ARG A 32 18.88 2.05 -14.29
N TRP A 33 19.58 2.46 -15.34
CA TRP A 33 20.36 1.55 -16.19
C TRP A 33 21.45 0.85 -15.38
N LEU A 34 22.17 1.59 -14.54
CA LEU A 34 23.22 1.06 -13.66
C LEU A 34 22.65 0.03 -12.68
N VAL A 35 21.59 0.39 -11.94
CA VAL A 35 20.98 -0.52 -10.96
C VAL A 35 20.38 -1.74 -11.64
N HIS A 36 19.70 -1.59 -12.78
CA HIS A 36 19.16 -2.72 -13.52
C HIS A 36 20.27 -3.70 -13.95
N THR A 37 21.39 -3.16 -14.44
CA THR A 37 22.53 -3.96 -14.89
C THR A 37 23.20 -4.68 -13.73
N LEU A 38 23.46 -3.98 -12.62
CA LEU A 38 24.02 -4.57 -11.39
C LEU A 38 23.11 -5.64 -10.80
N LEU A 39 21.81 -5.39 -10.72
CA LEU A 39 20.84 -6.36 -10.19
C LEU A 39 20.81 -7.63 -11.05
N GLN A 40 20.77 -7.51 -12.39
CA GLN A 40 20.73 -8.67 -13.28
C GLN A 40 22.03 -9.49 -13.27
N GLN A 41 23.19 -8.82 -13.19
CA GLN A 41 24.48 -9.51 -13.10
C GLN A 41 24.71 -10.12 -11.71
N GLY A 42 24.12 -9.54 -10.66
CA GLY A 42 24.20 -10.03 -9.29
C GLY A 42 23.38 -11.29 -9.04
N VAL A 43 22.20 -11.45 -9.66
CA VAL A 43 21.24 -12.52 -9.31
C VAL A 43 21.88 -13.89 -9.17
N GLY A 44 22.72 -14.30 -10.13
CA GLY A 44 23.34 -15.63 -10.13
C GLY A 44 24.24 -15.89 -8.91
N ARG A 45 25.00 -14.88 -8.47
CA ARG A 45 25.87 -14.99 -7.29
C ARG A 45 25.06 -14.98 -5.99
N TRP A 46 24.00 -14.17 -5.95
CA TRP A 46 23.19 -13.98 -4.74
C TRP A 46 22.27 -15.17 -4.48
N VAL A 47 21.72 -15.80 -5.52
CA VAL A 47 20.94 -17.05 -5.40
C VAL A 47 21.79 -18.19 -4.84
N GLN A 48 23.08 -18.26 -5.18
CA GLN A 48 23.99 -19.27 -4.63
C GLN A 48 24.42 -18.97 -3.18
N ALA A 49 24.58 -17.69 -2.84
CA ALA A 49 24.92 -17.27 -1.47
C ALA A 49 23.74 -17.40 -0.50
N MET A 50 22.52 -17.22 -0.97
CA MET A 50 21.30 -17.25 -0.16
C MET A 50 20.69 -18.66 -0.23
N GLN A 51 21.10 -19.54 0.69
CA GLN A 51 20.56 -20.91 0.76
C GLN A 51 19.11 -20.87 1.32
N GLY A 52 18.14 -21.39 0.55
CA GLY A 52 16.78 -21.65 1.04
C GLY A 52 15.64 -21.17 0.14
N ARG A 53 14.42 -21.66 0.40
CA ARG A 53 13.18 -21.34 -0.34
C ARG A 53 12.93 -19.83 -0.52
N TRP A 54 13.33 -19.02 0.47
CA TRP A 54 13.20 -17.56 0.44
C TRP A 54 14.05 -16.87 -0.65
N ALA A 55 15.19 -17.45 -1.02
CA ALA A 55 16.02 -16.91 -2.09
C ALA A 55 15.28 -16.91 -3.43
N GLN A 56 14.52 -17.98 -3.73
CA GLN A 56 13.76 -18.09 -4.97
C GLN A 56 12.60 -17.09 -5.06
N VAL A 57 12.01 -16.73 -3.91
CA VAL A 57 10.92 -15.76 -3.78
C VAL A 57 11.43 -14.31 -3.88
N VAL A 58 12.49 -13.98 -3.13
CA VAL A 58 13.03 -12.60 -3.08
C VAL A 58 13.84 -12.25 -4.34
N LEU A 59 14.63 -13.19 -4.86
CA LEU A 59 15.42 -13.00 -6.09
C LEU A 59 14.62 -13.33 -7.35
N HIS A 60 13.29 -13.32 -7.26
CA HIS A 60 12.45 -13.51 -8.44
C HIS A 60 12.65 -12.36 -9.44
N ARG A 61 12.83 -12.67 -10.73
CA ARG A 61 13.13 -11.68 -11.78
C ARG A 61 12.14 -10.51 -11.81
N THR A 62 10.88 -10.78 -11.46
CA THR A 62 9.84 -9.76 -11.40
C THR A 62 10.06 -8.75 -10.26
N VAL A 63 10.50 -9.22 -9.09
CA VAL A 63 10.79 -8.38 -7.91
C VAL A 63 12.00 -7.50 -8.18
N LEU A 64 13.09 -8.09 -8.68
CA LEU A 64 14.32 -7.37 -9.05
C LEU A 64 14.09 -6.32 -10.14
N ARG A 65 13.31 -6.67 -11.17
CA ARG A 65 12.94 -5.71 -12.22
C ARG A 65 12.14 -4.54 -11.65
N ARG A 66 11.15 -4.80 -10.77
CA ARG A 66 10.36 -3.75 -10.13
C ARG A 66 11.20 -2.88 -9.18
N LEU A 67 12.19 -3.45 -8.50
CA LEU A 67 13.11 -2.69 -7.64
C LEU A 67 13.89 -1.62 -8.42
N SER A 68 14.36 -1.95 -9.62
CA SER A 68 15.04 -0.99 -10.49
C SER A 68 14.16 0.20 -10.92
N GLN A 69 12.83 0.04 -10.90
CA GLN A 69 11.89 1.10 -11.27
C GLN A 69 11.68 2.15 -10.16
N ILE A 70 12.09 1.88 -8.93
CA ILE A 70 12.07 2.85 -7.83
C ILE A 70 13.17 3.90 -8.00
N VAL A 71 14.32 3.49 -8.55
CA VAL A 71 15.54 4.31 -8.63
C VAL A 71 15.32 5.66 -9.31
N PRO A 72 14.69 5.77 -10.50
CA PRO A 72 14.41 7.07 -11.12
C PRO A 72 13.67 8.03 -10.19
N SER A 73 12.68 7.52 -9.47
CA SER A 73 11.85 8.33 -8.61
C SER A 73 12.62 8.82 -7.38
N LEU A 74 13.48 7.99 -6.78
CA LEU A 74 14.36 8.42 -5.67
C LEU A 74 15.36 9.48 -6.10
N VAL A 75 15.91 9.34 -7.32
CA VAL A 75 16.81 10.34 -7.90
C VAL A 75 16.09 11.68 -8.08
N ILE A 76 14.87 11.67 -8.61
CA ILE A 76 14.07 12.91 -8.76
C ILE A 76 13.80 13.55 -7.39
N GLN A 77 13.41 12.76 -6.37
CA GLN A 77 13.13 13.27 -5.03
C GLN A 77 14.32 13.99 -4.39
N THR A 78 15.54 13.49 -4.62
CA THR A 78 16.78 14.06 -4.06
C THR A 78 17.35 15.21 -4.90
N THR A 79 17.14 15.18 -6.22
CA THR A 79 17.78 16.12 -7.15
C THR A 79 16.91 17.33 -7.47
N VAL A 80 15.58 17.22 -7.36
CA VAL A 80 14.66 18.32 -7.72
C VAL A 80 14.91 19.62 -6.93
N GLY A 81 15.35 19.52 -5.68
CA GLY A 81 15.67 20.67 -4.85
C GLY A 81 16.99 21.36 -5.20
N LEU A 82 17.83 20.73 -6.02
CA LEU A 82 19.12 21.28 -6.49
C LEU A 82 18.97 22.09 -7.78
N ILE A 83 17.79 22.09 -8.41
CA ILE A 83 17.56 22.78 -9.68
C ILE A 83 17.35 24.28 -9.40
N PRO A 84 18.22 25.16 -9.90
CA PRO A 84 18.09 26.60 -9.69
C PRO A 84 16.90 27.16 -10.49
N HIS A 85 16.34 28.27 -10.00
CA HIS A 85 15.28 29.05 -10.67
C HIS A 85 13.93 28.34 -10.90
N LEU A 86 13.70 27.15 -10.32
CA LEU A 86 12.36 26.55 -10.33
C LEU A 86 11.45 27.19 -9.28
N PRO A 87 10.17 27.49 -9.62
CA PRO A 87 9.18 27.92 -8.65
C PRO A 87 9.05 26.89 -7.52
N GLY A 88 9.01 27.33 -6.27
CA GLY A 88 8.90 26.43 -5.11
C GLY A 88 7.68 25.48 -5.19
N ALA A 89 6.57 25.94 -5.78
CA ALA A 89 5.39 25.12 -6.05
C ALA A 89 5.65 24.03 -7.10
N ALA A 90 6.43 24.30 -8.14
CA ALA A 90 6.80 23.27 -9.13
C ALA A 90 7.71 22.21 -8.50
N VAL A 91 8.66 22.63 -7.66
CA VAL A 91 9.55 21.73 -6.93
C VAL A 91 8.75 20.83 -5.98
N SER A 92 7.76 21.36 -5.26
CA SER A 92 6.91 20.54 -4.39
C SER A 92 6.06 19.54 -5.17
N ILE A 93 5.41 19.97 -6.26
CA ILE A 93 4.59 19.10 -7.10
C ILE A 93 5.44 17.96 -7.69
N ILE A 94 6.60 18.27 -8.28
CA ILE A 94 7.49 17.26 -8.87
C ILE A 94 7.95 16.26 -7.80
N ARG A 95 8.35 16.74 -6.62
CA ARG A 95 8.75 15.88 -5.51
C ARG A 95 7.59 15.00 -5.04
N ASN A 96 6.40 15.55 -4.87
CA ASN A 96 5.23 14.85 -4.36
C ASN A 96 4.75 13.77 -5.33
N VAL A 97 4.75 14.07 -6.63
CA VAL A 97 4.50 13.09 -7.69
C VAL A 97 5.57 12.00 -7.68
N ALA A 98 6.85 12.36 -7.52
CA ALA A 98 7.91 11.37 -7.41
C ALA A 98 7.70 10.44 -6.20
N VAL A 99 7.44 10.99 -5.01
CA VAL A 99 7.10 10.19 -3.80
C VAL A 99 5.93 9.25 -4.08
N ALA A 100 4.83 9.74 -4.66
CA ALA A 100 3.67 8.93 -5.02
C ALA A 100 4.03 7.77 -5.96
N VAL A 101 4.87 8.04 -6.98
CA VAL A 101 5.38 7.00 -7.89
C VAL A 101 6.27 5.99 -7.16
N THR A 102 7.11 6.42 -6.22
CA THR A 102 7.91 5.48 -5.39
C THR A 102 6.99 4.55 -4.60
N VAL A 103 6.00 5.10 -3.90
CA VAL A 103 5.04 4.33 -3.10
C VAL A 103 4.29 3.33 -3.98
N LEU A 104 3.85 3.74 -5.17
CA LEU A 104 3.20 2.84 -6.13
C LEU A 104 4.10 1.64 -6.49
N HIS A 105 5.38 1.87 -6.78
CA HIS A 105 6.31 0.79 -7.09
C HIS A 105 6.58 -0.12 -5.88
N VAL A 106 6.72 0.44 -4.68
CA VAL A 106 6.87 -0.33 -3.44
C VAL A 106 5.66 -1.24 -3.20
N VAL A 107 4.44 -0.70 -3.32
CA VAL A 107 3.20 -1.47 -3.22
C VAL A 107 3.17 -2.59 -4.27
N ARG A 108 3.53 -2.30 -5.52
CA ARG A 108 3.61 -3.33 -6.57
C ARG A 108 4.66 -4.40 -6.25
N ILE A 109 5.78 -4.06 -5.64
CA ILE A 109 6.80 -5.05 -5.22
C ILE A 109 6.24 -5.95 -4.14
N LEU A 110 5.63 -5.38 -3.10
CA LEU A 110 5.03 -6.13 -2.00
C LEU A 110 3.89 -7.04 -2.48
N MET A 111 3.06 -6.58 -3.42
CA MET A 111 2.05 -7.43 -4.08
C MET A 111 2.69 -8.61 -4.81
N ALA A 112 3.77 -8.38 -5.59
CA ALA A 112 4.46 -9.46 -6.30
C ALA A 112 5.13 -10.47 -5.34
N LEU A 113 5.60 -10.00 -4.18
CA LEU A 113 6.13 -10.89 -3.14
C LEU A 113 5.02 -11.77 -2.56
N LEU A 114 3.85 -11.19 -2.26
CA LEU A 114 2.68 -11.95 -1.81
C LEU A 114 2.21 -12.96 -2.87
N ASP A 115 2.23 -12.60 -4.16
CA ASP A 115 1.95 -13.51 -5.28
C ASP A 115 2.96 -14.66 -5.34
N ALA A 116 4.25 -14.37 -5.21
CA ALA A 116 5.31 -15.38 -5.25
C ALA A 116 5.21 -16.36 -4.07
N VAL A 117 4.85 -15.88 -2.86
CA VAL A 117 4.59 -16.72 -1.70
C VAL A 117 3.38 -17.62 -1.93
N GLN A 118 2.30 -17.09 -2.51
CA GLN A 118 1.11 -17.87 -2.85
C GLN A 118 1.44 -18.98 -3.84
N GLU A 119 2.20 -18.65 -4.89
CA GLU A 119 2.60 -19.60 -5.93
C GLU A 119 3.51 -20.72 -5.39
N ASP A 120 4.45 -20.40 -4.49
CA ASP A 120 5.28 -21.41 -3.82
C ASP A 120 4.44 -22.39 -2.97
N HIS A 121 3.46 -21.87 -2.24
CA HIS A 121 2.54 -22.72 -1.44
C HIS A 121 1.65 -23.59 -2.29
N GLU A 122 1.12 -23.07 -3.40
CA GLU A 122 0.30 -23.84 -4.35
C GLU A 122 1.13 -24.95 -5.03
N ARG A 123 2.39 -24.69 -5.38
CA ARG A 123 3.30 -25.71 -5.95
C ARG A 123 3.68 -26.80 -4.95
N ALA A 124 3.92 -26.45 -3.69
CA ALA A 124 4.28 -27.41 -2.64
C ALA A 124 3.12 -28.32 -2.22
N GLY A 125 1.87 -27.89 -2.39
CA GLY A 125 0.67 -28.66 -2.05
C GLY A 125 0.24 -29.70 -3.10
N GLY A 126 0.95 -29.83 -4.23
CA GLY A 126 0.55 -30.67 -5.37
C GLY A 126 0.65 -32.18 -5.19
N ALA A 127 1.16 -32.71 -4.07
CA ALA A 127 1.37 -34.16 -3.90
C ALA A 127 0.45 -34.85 -2.89
N SER A 128 -0.08 -34.16 -1.88
CA SER A 128 -1.04 -34.69 -0.89
C SER A 128 -1.42 -33.58 0.08
N ALA A 129 -2.73 -33.45 0.33
CA ALA A 129 -3.38 -32.82 1.51
C ALA A 129 -4.26 -31.59 1.23
N ALA A 130 -5.57 -31.84 1.41
CA ALA A 130 -6.61 -30.96 1.96
C ALA A 130 -6.93 -29.61 1.26
N PRO A 131 -8.15 -29.06 1.43
CA PRO A 131 -8.59 -27.86 0.72
C PRO A 131 -7.80 -26.63 1.21
N THR A 132 -6.83 -26.17 0.41
CA THR A 132 -5.94 -25.01 0.68
C THR A 132 -6.64 -23.64 0.65
N ARG A 133 -7.96 -23.59 0.87
CA ARG A 133 -8.80 -22.38 0.77
C ARG A 133 -8.39 -21.28 1.76
N SER A 134 -7.73 -21.62 2.88
CA SER A 134 -7.35 -20.67 3.92
C SER A 134 -6.23 -19.72 3.49
N ILE A 135 -5.17 -20.21 2.87
CA ILE A 135 -3.96 -19.39 2.62
C ILE A 135 -4.22 -18.30 1.57
N LYS A 136 -5.04 -18.61 0.57
CA LYS A 136 -5.46 -17.65 -0.47
C LYS A 136 -6.24 -16.49 0.14
N SER A 137 -7.12 -16.77 1.11
CA SER A 137 -7.90 -15.75 1.81
C SER A 137 -7.00 -14.80 2.61
N HIS A 138 -6.02 -15.32 3.36
CA HIS A 138 -5.08 -14.49 4.11
C HIS A 138 -4.21 -13.61 3.22
N ILE A 139 -3.68 -14.15 2.12
CA ILE A 139 -2.89 -13.38 1.15
C ILE A 139 -3.75 -12.30 0.48
N GLN A 140 -5.01 -12.61 0.16
CA GLN A 140 -5.94 -11.64 -0.42
C GLN A 140 -6.26 -10.50 0.55
N LEU A 141 -6.44 -10.80 1.84
CA LEU A 141 -6.62 -9.79 2.87
C LEU A 141 -5.38 -8.89 3.00
N GLY A 142 -4.18 -9.49 2.95
CA GLY A 142 -2.92 -8.74 2.93
C GLY A 142 -2.78 -7.82 1.72
N LYS A 143 -3.15 -8.28 0.52
CA LYS A 143 -3.16 -7.46 -0.71
C LYS A 143 -4.14 -6.30 -0.60
N LEU A 144 -5.33 -6.53 -0.04
CA LEU A 144 -6.31 -5.49 0.21
C LEU A 144 -5.77 -4.43 1.17
N ALA A 145 -5.24 -4.84 2.32
CA ALA A 145 -4.64 -3.93 3.30
C ALA A 145 -3.50 -3.10 2.67
N LEU A 146 -2.63 -3.74 1.89
CA LEU A 146 -1.53 -3.08 1.20
C LEU A 146 -2.02 -2.05 0.17
N MET A 147 -3.10 -2.35 -0.56
CA MET A 147 -3.69 -1.43 -1.53
C MET A 147 -4.33 -0.22 -0.83
N LEU A 148 -5.00 -0.43 0.31
CA LEU A 148 -5.60 0.64 1.12
C LEU A 148 -4.53 1.56 1.73
N ILE A 149 -3.50 0.99 2.35
CA ILE A 149 -2.40 1.77 2.93
C ILE A 149 -1.63 2.50 1.81
N GLY A 150 -1.34 1.79 0.72
CA GLY A 150 -0.65 2.35 -0.43
C GLY A 150 -1.37 3.53 -1.06
N SER A 151 -2.68 3.42 -1.30
CA SER A 151 -3.48 4.51 -1.86
C SER A 151 -3.55 5.71 -0.92
N LEU A 152 -3.70 5.46 0.40
CA LEU A 152 -3.71 6.51 1.41
C LEU A 152 -2.39 7.30 1.43
N VAL A 153 -1.24 6.62 1.41
CA VAL A 153 0.07 7.27 1.38
C VAL A 153 0.29 8.05 0.07
N ILE A 154 -0.19 7.52 -1.06
CA ILE A 154 -0.13 8.22 -2.35
C ILE A 154 -0.94 9.54 -2.30
N ILE A 155 -2.17 9.49 -1.80
CA ILE A 155 -3.03 10.68 -1.67
C ILE A 155 -2.38 11.70 -0.74
N ALA A 156 -1.84 11.23 0.40
CA ALA A 156 -1.14 12.08 1.37
C ALA A 156 0.05 12.81 0.72
N ALA A 157 0.88 12.08 -0.04
CA ALA A 157 2.00 12.65 -0.76
C ALA A 157 1.56 13.72 -1.77
N LEU A 158 0.49 13.47 -2.55
CA LEU A 158 0.01 14.40 -3.56
C LEU A 158 -0.56 15.70 -2.97
N ILE A 159 -1.22 15.63 -1.81
CA ILE A 159 -1.80 16.81 -1.14
C ILE A 159 -0.79 17.50 -0.21
N ASP A 160 0.47 17.01 -0.17
CA ASP A 160 1.53 17.53 0.69
C ASP A 160 1.16 17.47 2.19
N ARG A 161 0.48 16.40 2.60
CA ARG A 161 0.05 16.18 3.98
C ARG A 161 0.59 14.87 4.52
N SER A 162 0.72 14.78 5.84
CA SER A 162 1.16 13.54 6.45
C SER A 162 0.05 12.47 6.33
N PRO A 163 0.40 11.21 6.00
CA PRO A 163 -0.56 10.11 5.96
C PRO A 163 -1.31 9.94 7.29
N LEU A 164 -0.65 10.23 8.41
CA LEU A 164 -1.23 10.14 9.75
C LEU A 164 -2.37 11.13 9.97
N ILE A 165 -2.29 12.34 9.39
CA ILE A 165 -3.39 13.32 9.47
C ILE A 165 -4.62 12.80 8.73
N LEU A 166 -4.43 12.25 7.52
CA LEU A 166 -5.53 11.66 6.77
C LEU A 166 -6.14 10.45 7.49
N LEU A 167 -5.29 9.58 8.04
CA LEU A 167 -5.73 8.42 8.81
C LEU A 167 -6.47 8.82 10.09
N SER A 168 -6.01 9.87 10.77
CA SER A 168 -6.67 10.45 11.94
C SER A 168 -8.05 11.00 11.58
N GLY A 169 -8.17 11.73 10.46
CA GLY A 169 -9.46 12.23 9.97
C GLY A 169 -10.44 11.10 9.64
N LEU A 170 -9.96 10.07 8.93
CA LEU A 170 -10.77 8.88 8.62
C LEU A 170 -11.19 8.13 9.90
N GLY A 171 -10.27 7.97 10.85
CA GLY A 171 -10.53 7.34 12.14
C GLY A 171 -11.53 8.12 13.00
N ALA A 172 -11.40 9.46 13.03
CA ALA A 172 -12.33 10.34 13.73
C ALA A 172 -13.75 10.25 13.12
N MET A 173 -13.86 10.30 11.79
CA MET A 173 -15.15 10.09 11.12
C MET A 173 -15.73 8.70 11.40
N SER A 174 -14.89 7.65 11.39
CA SER A 174 -15.33 6.29 11.72
C SER A 174 -15.79 6.17 13.17
N ALA A 175 -15.15 6.87 14.11
CA ALA A 175 -15.55 6.86 15.52
C ALA A 175 -16.89 7.59 15.72
N VAL A 176 -17.10 8.71 15.04
CA VAL A 176 -18.39 9.42 15.03
C VAL A 176 -19.48 8.56 14.41
N LEU A 177 -19.20 7.90 13.28
CA LEU A 177 -20.12 6.98 12.62
C LEU A 177 -20.49 5.82 13.57
N LEU A 178 -19.50 5.22 14.23
CA LEU A 178 -19.71 4.16 15.22
C LEU A 178 -20.58 4.65 16.37
N LEU A 179 -20.36 5.88 16.86
CA LEU A 179 -21.16 6.47 17.94
C LEU A 179 -22.62 6.64 17.54
N VAL A 180 -22.89 7.14 16.33
CA VAL A 180 -24.25 7.34 15.81
C VAL A 180 -24.97 6.00 15.59
N PHE A 181 -24.28 5.00 15.06
CA PHE A 181 -24.87 3.69 14.76
C PHE A 181 -24.72 2.66 15.88
N LYS A 182 -24.20 3.04 17.05
CA LYS A 182 -23.90 2.11 18.15
C LYS A 182 -25.10 1.26 18.53
N ASP A 183 -26.25 1.89 18.76
CA ASP A 183 -27.46 1.19 19.22
C ASP A 183 -28.07 0.32 18.11
N THR A 184 -27.99 0.77 16.86
CA THR A 184 -28.37 -0.03 15.69
C THR A 184 -27.49 -1.27 15.54
N LEU A 185 -26.18 -1.14 15.71
CA LEU A 185 -25.24 -2.27 15.68
C LEU A 185 -25.52 -3.24 16.82
N LEU A 186 -25.82 -2.76 18.03
CA LEU A 186 -26.19 -3.62 19.17
C LEU A 186 -27.46 -4.42 18.89
N SER A 187 -28.53 -3.77 18.41
CA SER A 187 -29.78 -4.42 18.04
C SER A 187 -29.57 -5.47 16.94
N PHE A 188 -28.78 -5.15 15.91
CA PHE A 188 -28.43 -6.09 14.85
C PHE A 188 -27.68 -7.32 15.37
N THR A 189 -26.68 -7.13 16.24
CA THR A 189 -25.95 -8.25 16.84
C THR A 189 -26.82 -9.10 17.77
N ALA A 190 -27.76 -8.49 18.49
CA ALA A 190 -28.72 -9.21 19.33
C ALA A 190 -29.64 -10.09 18.47
N GLY A 191 -30.16 -9.56 17.36
CA GLY A 191 -30.96 -10.32 16.39
C GLY A 191 -30.17 -11.48 15.76
N LEU A 192 -28.94 -11.24 15.32
CA LEU A 192 -28.05 -12.29 14.78
C LEU A 192 -27.77 -13.40 15.80
N GLN A 193 -27.57 -13.04 17.07
CA GLN A 193 -27.32 -14.00 18.14
C GLN A 193 -28.57 -14.83 18.47
N LEU A 194 -29.74 -14.20 18.51
CA LEU A 194 -31.04 -14.88 18.69
C LEU A 194 -31.30 -15.88 17.56
N ALA A 195 -31.13 -15.45 16.31
CA ALA A 195 -31.35 -16.28 15.13
C ALA A 195 -30.30 -17.41 15.00
N SER A 196 -29.04 -17.15 15.34
CA SER A 196 -27.97 -18.15 15.24
C SER A 196 -28.00 -19.21 16.33
N ASN A 197 -28.55 -18.91 17.51
CA ASN A 197 -28.66 -19.87 18.62
C ASN A 197 -30.07 -20.44 18.78
N ASP A 198 -31.03 -20.09 17.90
CA ASP A 198 -32.42 -20.55 17.97
C ASP A 198 -33.01 -20.39 19.39
N MET A 199 -32.65 -19.28 20.05
CA MET A 199 -32.94 -19.04 21.46
C MET A 199 -34.41 -18.73 21.72
N LEU A 200 -35.14 -18.34 20.66
CA LEU A 200 -36.56 -17.99 20.69
C LEU A 200 -37.19 -18.53 19.41
N ARG A 201 -38.31 -19.23 19.55
CA ARG A 201 -39.14 -19.70 18.44
C ARG A 201 -40.54 -19.11 18.54
N VAL A 202 -41.23 -19.07 17.40
CA VAL A 202 -42.64 -18.66 17.34
C VAL A 202 -43.47 -19.64 18.17
N GLY A 203 -44.22 -19.11 19.14
CA GLY A 203 -45.00 -19.87 20.12
C GLY A 203 -44.34 -20.07 21.48
N ASP A 204 -43.11 -19.59 21.71
CA ASP A 204 -42.51 -19.58 23.04
C ASP A 204 -43.13 -18.48 23.92
N TRP A 205 -43.36 -18.76 25.20
CA TRP A 205 -43.74 -17.76 26.20
C TRP A 205 -42.50 -17.06 26.74
N ILE A 206 -42.43 -15.73 26.64
CA ILE A 206 -41.31 -14.93 27.13
C ILE A 206 -41.79 -14.02 28.26
N GLU A 207 -40.98 -13.91 29.32
CA GLU A 207 -41.16 -12.93 30.39
C GLU A 207 -39.88 -12.09 30.54
N MET A 208 -40.01 -10.77 30.50
CA MET A 208 -38.95 -9.79 30.76
C MET A 208 -39.30 -8.94 31.99
N PRO A 209 -39.00 -9.42 33.23
CA PRO A 209 -39.44 -8.78 34.48
C PRO A 209 -38.94 -7.33 34.65
N GLN A 210 -37.80 -7.02 34.05
CA GLN A 210 -37.17 -5.70 34.11
C GLN A 210 -37.89 -4.65 33.26
N LEU A 211 -38.64 -5.10 32.24
CA LEU A 211 -39.44 -4.26 31.35
C LEU A 211 -40.95 -4.45 31.57
N GLY A 212 -41.34 -5.36 32.47
CA GLY A 212 -42.75 -5.67 32.78
C GLY A 212 -43.52 -6.21 31.58
N ALA A 213 -42.87 -6.97 30.70
CA ALA A 213 -43.47 -7.52 29.49
C ALA A 213 -43.52 -9.05 29.54
N ASP A 214 -44.71 -9.63 29.31
CA ASP A 214 -45.00 -11.05 29.25
C ASP A 214 -45.98 -11.39 28.10
N GLY A 215 -45.75 -12.51 27.39
CA GLY A 215 -46.63 -12.95 26.31
C GLY A 215 -46.02 -13.99 25.36
N ASP A 216 -46.85 -14.48 24.44
CA ASP A 216 -46.47 -15.45 23.40
C ASP A 216 -45.77 -14.78 22.19
N VAL A 217 -44.71 -15.41 21.66
CA VAL A 217 -44.02 -14.95 20.46
C VAL A 217 -44.86 -15.23 19.21
N ILE A 218 -45.37 -14.18 18.57
CA ILE A 218 -46.12 -14.24 17.32
C ILE A 218 -45.25 -14.06 16.07
N ASP A 219 -44.12 -13.35 16.16
CA ASP A 219 -43.20 -13.12 15.05
C ASP A 219 -41.78 -12.78 15.54
N ILE A 220 -40.77 -13.01 14.70
CA ILE A 220 -39.36 -12.70 14.93
C ILE A 220 -38.81 -12.05 13.65
N ALA A 221 -38.56 -10.74 13.70
CA ALA A 221 -38.06 -9.94 12.57
C ALA A 221 -36.55 -9.68 12.64
#